data_AF-A0A5P9P6A3-F1
#
_entry.id   AF-A0A5P9P6A3-F1
#
_cell.length_a   1.000
_cell.length_b   1.000
_cell.length_c   1.000
_cell.angle_alpha   90.00
_cell.angle_beta   90.00
_cell.angle_gamma   90.00
#
_symmetry.space_group_name_H-M   'P 1'
#
loop_
_entity.id
_entity.type
_entity.pdbx_description
1 polymer ?
#
loop_
_entity_poly.entity_id
_entity_poly.type
_entity_poly.pdbx_seq_one_letter_code
_entity_poly.pdbx_strand_id
1 'polypeptide(L)'
;MSLGQRVSSDNQLTRLLQIGVVLEELVESRAAHHLDSLSPEEQATVDEAVQELLVEAAAESADHRERLEALIADLEAETVPYEEINALVDAQYGPPEDTDGVLYDQLANEETAYKFYDDLIEAIEASDAEFAIDRDRLLATLSEIREEEREGVKEVTEIMEQRA
;
A
#
# COMPACT_ATOMS: atom_id res chain seq x y z
N MET A 1 -6.90 -15.15 -7.36
CA MET A 1 -6.01 -15.57 -8.46
C MET A 1 -4.63 -15.72 -7.85
N SER A 2 -3.98 -16.89 -7.94
CA SER A 2 -2.68 -17.09 -7.26
C SER A 2 -1.53 -16.48 -8.09
N LEU A 3 -0.70 -15.65 -7.44
CA LEU A 3 0.53 -15.09 -8.02
C LEU A 3 1.63 -16.15 -8.17
N GLY A 4 1.55 -17.28 -7.46
CA GLY A 4 2.59 -18.31 -7.37
C GLY A 4 3.07 -18.93 -8.68
N GLN A 5 2.30 -18.81 -9.76
CA GLN A 5 2.70 -19.33 -11.08
C GLN A 5 3.34 -18.26 -11.99
N ARG A 6 3.44 -17.01 -11.54
CA ARG A 6 3.80 -15.87 -12.40
C ARG A 6 5.20 -15.30 -12.19
N VAL A 7 5.91 -15.60 -11.09
CA VAL A 7 7.23 -15.00 -10.84
C VAL A 7 8.32 -15.93 -11.32
N SER A 8 8.66 -15.86 -12.61
CA SER A 8 9.68 -16.73 -13.23
C SER A 8 10.78 -15.96 -13.98
N SER A 9 10.79 -14.64 -13.90
CA SER A 9 11.77 -13.77 -14.55
C SER A 9 11.83 -12.39 -13.88
N ASP A 10 12.94 -11.68 -14.06
CA ASP A 10 13.11 -10.28 -13.60
C ASP A 10 11.98 -9.39 -14.10
N ASN A 11 11.62 -9.47 -15.39
CA ASN A 11 10.51 -8.67 -15.94
C ASN A 11 9.18 -8.86 -15.21
N GLN A 12 8.89 -10.09 -14.78
CA GLN A 12 7.67 -10.38 -14.02
C GLN A 12 7.77 -9.87 -12.59
N LEU A 13 8.94 -10.01 -11.95
CA LEU A 13 9.21 -9.48 -10.63
C LEU A 13 9.10 -7.94 -10.63
N THR A 14 9.79 -7.27 -11.56
CA THR A 14 9.68 -5.83 -11.80
C THR A 14 8.23 -5.40 -11.92
N ARG A 15 7.42 -6.10 -12.73
CA ARG A 15 6.03 -5.71 -12.94
C ARG A 15 5.20 -5.82 -11.66
N LEU A 16 5.50 -6.79 -10.79
CA LEU A 16 4.82 -6.93 -9.51
C LEU A 16 5.29 -5.88 -8.52
N LEU A 17 6.58 -5.57 -8.45
CA LEU A 17 7.08 -4.48 -7.63
C LEU A 17 6.48 -3.13 -8.04
N GLN A 18 6.33 -2.87 -9.35
CA GLN A 18 5.62 -1.71 -9.87
C GLN A 18 4.14 -1.67 -9.46
N ILE A 19 3.49 -2.83 -9.33
CA ILE A 19 2.12 -2.91 -8.80
C ILE A 19 2.12 -2.56 -7.31
N GLY A 20 3.10 -3.03 -6.54
CA GLY A 20 3.30 -2.63 -5.14
C GLY A 20 3.42 -1.12 -5.01
N VAL A 21 4.29 -0.48 -5.80
CA VAL A 21 4.43 1.00 -5.84
C VAL A 21 3.07 1.67 -6.07
N VAL A 22 2.28 1.21 -7.04
CA VAL A 22 0.95 1.77 -7.32
C VAL A 22 -0.02 1.61 -6.14
N LEU A 23 0.05 0.49 -5.41
CA LEU A 23 -0.77 0.27 -4.23
C LEU A 23 -0.39 1.21 -3.09
N GLU A 24 0.91 1.40 -2.85
CA GLU A 24 1.41 2.35 -1.85
C GLU A 24 1.01 3.78 -2.17
N GLU A 25 1.14 4.17 -3.44
CA GLU A 25 0.75 5.50 -3.88
C GLU A 25 -0.76 5.75 -3.75
N LEU A 26 -1.55 4.70 -3.93
CA LEU A 26 -2.99 4.74 -3.70
C LEU A 26 -3.28 4.96 -2.21
N VAL A 27 -2.66 4.18 -1.31
CA VAL A 27 -2.82 4.34 0.14
C VAL A 27 -2.39 5.73 0.58
N GLU A 28 -1.19 6.17 0.17
CA GLU A 28 -0.61 7.49 0.48
C GLU A 28 -1.55 8.63 0.07
N SER A 29 -1.94 8.66 -1.21
CA SER A 29 -2.80 9.71 -1.75
C SER A 29 -4.13 9.77 -1.00
N ARG A 30 -4.74 8.61 -0.76
CA ARG A 30 -6.04 8.55 -0.10
C ARG A 30 -5.96 8.98 1.36
N ALA A 31 -4.99 8.47 2.11
CA ALA A 31 -4.76 8.87 3.49
C ALA A 31 -4.52 10.40 3.61
N ALA A 32 -3.73 10.97 2.70
CA ALA A 32 -3.48 12.42 2.64
C ALA A 32 -4.73 13.26 2.30
N HIS A 33 -5.64 12.75 1.49
CA HIS A 33 -6.82 13.49 1.01
C HIS A 33 -8.12 13.18 1.75
N HIS A 34 -8.17 12.13 2.57
CA HIS A 34 -9.39 11.69 3.24
C HIS A 34 -10.03 12.79 4.10
N LEU A 35 -9.24 13.51 4.91
CA LEU A 35 -9.77 14.59 5.74
C LEU A 35 -10.26 15.79 4.92
N ASP A 36 -9.55 16.13 3.84
CA ASP A 36 -9.91 17.24 2.96
C ASP A 36 -11.17 16.97 2.13
N SER A 37 -11.49 15.69 1.93
CA SER A 37 -12.68 15.25 1.20
C SER A 37 -13.97 15.31 2.03
N LEU A 38 -13.86 15.39 3.37
CA LEU A 38 -15.01 15.50 4.27
C LEU A 38 -15.60 16.91 4.28
N SER A 39 -16.90 17.00 4.63
CA SER A 39 -17.52 18.31 4.86
C SER A 39 -16.91 19.00 6.10
N PRO A 40 -16.94 20.34 6.20
CA PRO A 40 -16.41 21.04 7.38
C PRO A 40 -17.07 20.63 8.70
N GLU A 41 -18.34 20.20 8.67
CA GLU A 41 -19.06 19.71 9.85
C GLU A 41 -18.52 18.34 10.29
N GLU A 42 -18.33 17.43 9.33
CA GLU A 42 -17.74 16.10 9.57
C GLU A 42 -16.29 16.22 10.04
N GLN A 43 -15.48 17.02 9.36
CA GLN A 43 -14.06 17.23 9.68
C GLN A 43 -13.86 17.73 11.11
N ALA A 44 -14.77 18.58 11.62
CA ALA A 44 -14.72 19.08 13.00
C ALA A 44 -15.02 18.01 14.07
N THR A 45 -15.56 16.86 13.66
CA THR A 45 -15.93 15.74 14.53
C THR A 45 -15.01 14.52 14.38
N VAL A 46 -14.02 14.58 13.50
CA VAL A 46 -13.04 13.49 13.33
C VAL A 46 -12.14 13.41 14.57
N ASP A 47 -12.09 12.22 15.16
CA ASP A 47 -11.26 11.95 16.34
C ASP A 47 -9.76 12.13 16.03
N GLU A 48 -9.01 12.58 17.03
CA GLU A 48 -7.54 12.75 16.92
C GLU A 48 -6.85 11.45 16.50
N ALA A 49 -7.31 10.29 16.99
CA ALA A 49 -6.78 8.98 16.62
C ALA A 49 -6.95 8.66 15.12
N VAL A 50 -8.06 9.10 14.50
CA VAL A 50 -8.26 8.92 13.05
C VAL A 50 -7.34 9.85 12.26
N GLN A 51 -7.09 11.06 12.75
CA GLN A 51 -6.16 11.98 12.09
C GLN A 51 -4.72 11.48 12.16
N GLU A 52 -4.30 10.96 13.33
CA GLU A 52 -2.98 10.37 13.54
C GLU A 52 -2.78 9.15 12.61
N LEU A 53 -3.73 8.22 12.60
CA LEU A 53 -3.75 7.07 11.70
C LEU A 53 -3.52 7.46 10.24
N LEU A 54 -4.24 8.46 9.72
CA LEU A 54 -4.12 8.86 8.31
C LEU A 54 -2.78 9.52 8.00
N VAL A 55 -2.20 10.27 8.95
CA VAL A 55 -0.87 10.86 8.78
C VAL A 55 0.21 9.78 8.78
N GLU A 56 0.09 8.80 9.67
CA GLU A 56 1.01 7.67 9.77
C GLU A 56 0.93 6.80 8.52
N ALA A 57 -0.27 6.40 8.09
CA ALA A 57 -0.46 5.61 6.88
C ALA A 57 0.11 6.31 5.62
N ALA A 58 -0.10 7.62 5.48
CA ALA A 58 0.47 8.36 4.36
C ALA A 58 2.01 8.37 4.38
N ALA A 59 2.61 8.53 5.57
CA ALA A 59 4.07 8.53 5.71
C ALA A 59 4.68 7.14 5.51
N GLU A 60 4.01 6.10 6.00
CA GLU A 60 4.43 4.70 5.88
C GLU A 60 4.41 4.23 4.43
N SER A 61 3.29 4.42 3.72
CA SER A 61 3.22 4.04 2.30
C SER A 61 4.22 4.81 1.43
N ALA A 62 4.54 6.07 1.78
CA ALA A 62 5.60 6.79 1.09
C ALA A 62 6.99 6.13 1.28
N ASP A 63 7.31 5.66 2.49
CA ASP A 63 8.55 4.90 2.76
C ASP A 63 8.57 3.54 2.06
N HIS A 64 7.44 2.82 2.08
CA HIS A 64 7.29 1.55 1.37
C HIS A 64 7.55 1.70 -0.13
N ARG A 65 6.96 2.74 -0.75
CA ARG A 65 7.25 3.07 -2.14
C ARG A 65 8.74 3.28 -2.37
N GLU A 66 9.40 4.12 -1.58
CA GLU A 66 10.84 4.40 -1.76
C GLU A 66 11.67 3.11 -1.70
N ARG A 67 11.31 2.20 -0.79
CA ARG A 67 11.96 0.88 -0.67
C ARG A 67 11.71 -0.01 -1.89
N LEU A 68 10.50 -0.01 -2.44
CA LEU A 68 10.16 -0.76 -3.65
C LEU A 68 10.86 -0.18 -4.89
N GLU A 69 10.91 1.14 -5.03
CA GLU A 69 11.63 1.81 -6.11
C GLU A 69 13.12 1.47 -6.08
N ALA A 70 13.72 1.39 -4.89
CA ALA A 70 15.10 0.94 -4.74
C ALA A 70 15.31 -0.50 -5.22
N LEU A 71 14.36 -1.41 -4.95
CA LEU A 71 14.41 -2.79 -5.49
C LEU A 71 14.24 -2.81 -7.02
N ILE A 72 13.37 -1.96 -7.58
CA ILE A 72 13.14 -1.86 -9.03
C ILE A 72 14.38 -1.30 -9.75
N ALA A 73 15.07 -0.32 -9.15
CA ALA A 73 16.30 0.24 -9.69
C ALA A 73 17.40 -0.82 -9.83
N ASP A 74 17.50 -1.75 -8.87
CA ASP A 74 18.45 -2.87 -8.94
C ASP A 74 18.13 -3.88 -10.05
N LEU A 75 16.88 -3.89 -10.54
CA LEU A 75 16.45 -4.68 -11.71
C LEU A 75 16.62 -3.91 -13.03
N GLU A 76 17.27 -2.74 -13.01
CA GLU A 76 17.49 -1.85 -14.17
C GLU A 76 16.20 -1.46 -14.92
N ALA A 77 15.08 -1.34 -14.19
CA ALA A 77 13.78 -1.00 -14.77
C ALA A 77 13.30 0.41 -14.35
N GLU A 78 12.49 1.03 -15.21
CA GLU A 78 11.88 2.34 -14.94
C GLU A 78 10.61 2.18 -14.09
N THR A 79 10.36 3.13 -13.18
CA THR A 79 9.09 3.26 -12.43
C THR A 79 8.20 4.33 -13.06
N VAL A 80 6.90 4.25 -12.79
CA VAL A 80 5.95 5.32 -13.16
C VAL A 80 6.01 6.36 -12.05
N PRO A 81 6.09 7.67 -12.35
CA PRO A 81 6.08 8.72 -11.33
C PRO A 81 4.76 8.80 -10.58
N TYR A 82 4.84 9.06 -9.28
CA TYR A 82 3.70 9.24 -8.38
C TYR A 82 2.61 10.17 -8.88
N GLU A 83 3.02 11.32 -9.44
CA GLU A 83 2.08 12.35 -9.83
C GLU A 83 1.16 11.90 -10.98
N GLU A 84 1.58 10.92 -11.77
CA GLU A 84 0.77 10.34 -12.85
C GLU A 84 -0.31 9.39 -12.31
N ILE A 85 -0.01 8.64 -11.25
CA ILE A 85 -0.94 7.69 -10.63
C ILE A 85 -1.97 8.40 -9.76
N ASN A 86 -1.55 9.41 -8.99
CA ASN A 86 -2.45 10.20 -8.14
C ASN A 86 -3.62 10.80 -8.96
N ALA A 87 -3.32 11.35 -10.14
CA ALA A 87 -4.33 11.90 -11.04
C ALA A 87 -5.32 10.85 -11.59
N LEU A 88 -4.93 9.58 -11.70
CA LEU A 88 -5.78 8.48 -12.16
C LEU A 88 -6.69 7.96 -11.05
N VAL A 89 -6.19 7.92 -9.81
CA VAL A 89 -6.94 7.49 -8.62
C VAL A 89 -8.08 8.47 -8.33
N ASP A 90 -7.77 9.77 -8.29
CA ASP A 90 -8.73 10.85 -8.05
C ASP A 90 -9.91 10.83 -9.04
N ALA A 91 -9.68 10.34 -10.26
CA ALA A 91 -10.71 10.27 -11.30
C ALA A 91 -11.66 9.06 -11.15
N GLN A 92 -11.26 8.02 -10.41
CA GLN A 92 -11.91 6.70 -10.41
C GLN A 92 -12.73 6.42 -9.14
N TYR A 93 -12.32 6.97 -7.99
CA TYR A 93 -12.98 6.73 -6.70
C TYR A 93 -13.68 7.99 -6.19
N GLY A 94 -14.94 7.84 -5.76
CA GLY A 94 -15.68 8.92 -5.11
C GLY A 94 -15.19 9.14 -3.68
N PRO A 95 -15.34 10.37 -3.13
CA PRO A 95 -14.95 10.66 -1.76
C PRO A 95 -15.74 9.83 -0.75
N PRO A 96 -15.18 9.50 0.42
CA PRO A 96 -15.92 8.90 1.53
C PRO A 96 -17.08 9.81 1.95
N GLU A 97 -18.19 9.20 2.39
CA GLU A 97 -19.40 9.95 2.78
C GLU A 97 -19.29 10.54 4.19
N ASP A 98 -18.60 9.86 5.11
CA ASP A 98 -18.42 10.21 6.52
C ASP A 98 -17.10 9.61 7.09
N THR A 99 -16.84 9.83 8.38
CA THR A 99 -15.64 9.31 9.06
C THR A 99 -15.56 7.78 9.04
N ASP A 100 -16.69 7.08 9.10
CA ASP A 100 -16.69 5.61 9.05
C ASP A 100 -16.35 5.14 7.63
N GLY A 101 -16.81 5.84 6.60
CA GLY A 101 -16.41 5.64 5.21
C GLY A 101 -14.90 5.84 4.99
N VAL A 102 -14.27 6.78 5.69
CA VAL A 102 -12.80 6.93 5.69
C VAL A 102 -12.14 5.69 6.27
N LEU A 103 -12.58 5.22 7.45
CA LEU A 103 -11.98 4.05 8.11
C LEU A 103 -12.18 2.76 7.31
N TYR A 104 -13.35 2.56 6.72
CA TYR A 104 -13.62 1.41 5.85
C TYR A 104 -12.72 1.42 4.62
N ASP A 105 -12.50 2.59 4.03
CA ASP A 105 -11.66 2.71 2.86
C ASP A 105 -10.19 2.47 3.19
N GLN A 106 -9.70 3.09 4.28
CA GLN A 106 -8.34 2.85 4.77
C GLN A 106 -8.12 1.36 5.04
N LEU A 107 -9.01 0.71 5.80
CA LEU A 107 -8.94 -0.74 6.08
C LEU A 107 -8.86 -1.56 4.79
N ALA A 108 -9.67 -1.23 3.78
CA ALA A 108 -9.68 -1.95 2.52
C ALA A 108 -8.37 -1.78 1.72
N ASN A 109 -7.73 -0.62 1.79
CA ASN A 109 -6.44 -0.38 1.14
C ASN A 109 -5.32 -1.16 1.83
N GLU A 110 -5.21 -1.06 3.16
CA GLU A 110 -4.25 -1.81 4.01
C GLU A 110 -4.39 -3.33 3.81
N GLU A 111 -5.61 -3.87 3.85
CA GLU A 111 -5.84 -5.31 3.62
C GLU A 111 -5.43 -5.75 2.21
N THR A 112 -5.60 -4.87 1.23
CA THR A 112 -5.25 -5.14 -0.17
C THR A 112 -3.73 -5.17 -0.34
N ALA A 113 -3.01 -4.21 0.24
CA ALA A 113 -1.55 -4.14 0.21
C ALA A 113 -0.94 -5.31 1.00
N TYR A 114 -1.35 -5.53 2.25
CA TYR A 114 -0.97 -6.70 3.06
C TYR A 114 -1.07 -8.01 2.27
N LYS A 115 -2.24 -8.27 1.68
CA LYS A 115 -2.49 -9.51 0.93
C LYS A 115 -1.63 -9.59 -0.33
N PHE A 116 -1.43 -8.47 -1.02
CA PHE A 116 -0.58 -8.41 -2.19
C PHE A 116 0.85 -8.83 -1.85
N TYR A 117 1.43 -8.30 -0.76
CA TYR A 117 2.77 -8.67 -0.33
C TYR A 117 2.87 -10.11 0.13
N ASP A 118 1.88 -10.60 0.89
CA ASP A 118 1.82 -12.00 1.29
C ASP A 118 1.84 -12.94 0.07
N ASP A 119 0.96 -12.70 -0.91
CA ASP A 119 0.90 -13.48 -2.15
C ASP A 119 2.19 -13.34 -2.99
N LEU A 120 2.85 -12.16 -2.98
CA LEU A 120 4.08 -11.90 -3.73
C LEU A 120 5.28 -12.65 -3.11
N ILE A 121 5.42 -12.59 -1.79
CA ILE A 121 6.45 -13.31 -1.04
C ILE A 121 6.30 -14.81 -1.29
N GLU A 122 5.10 -15.36 -1.12
CA GLU A 122 4.84 -16.78 -1.41
C GLU A 122 5.24 -17.16 -2.84
N ALA A 123 4.93 -16.29 -3.81
CA ALA A 123 5.26 -16.53 -5.21
C ALA A 123 6.76 -16.47 -5.49
N ILE A 124 7.50 -15.56 -4.83
CA ILE A 124 8.95 -15.48 -4.93
C ILE A 124 9.57 -16.71 -4.28
N GLU A 125 9.15 -17.11 -3.08
CA GLU A 125 9.66 -18.28 -2.36
C GLU A 125 9.43 -19.59 -3.12
N ALA A 126 8.26 -19.74 -3.77
CA ALA A 126 7.95 -20.90 -4.61
C ALA A 126 8.71 -20.92 -5.94
N SER A 127 9.39 -19.83 -6.32
CA SER A 127 10.11 -19.72 -7.59
C SER A 127 11.52 -20.35 -7.53
N ASP A 128 11.84 -21.10 -8.58
CA ASP A 128 13.19 -21.61 -8.86
C ASP A 128 14.01 -20.66 -9.76
N ALA A 129 13.48 -19.47 -10.09
CA ALA A 129 14.18 -18.52 -10.95
C ALA A 129 15.38 -17.87 -10.24
N GLU A 130 16.45 -17.64 -10.99
CA GLU A 130 17.54 -16.75 -10.58
C GLU A 130 17.18 -15.32 -10.98
N PHE A 131 17.07 -14.44 -10.00
CA PHE A 131 16.83 -13.01 -10.22
C PHE A 131 18.15 -12.24 -10.26
N ALA A 132 18.17 -11.11 -10.96
CA ALA A 132 19.32 -10.21 -10.98
C ALA A 132 19.58 -9.54 -9.62
N ILE A 133 18.53 -9.41 -8.80
CA ILE A 133 18.59 -8.87 -7.43
C ILE A 133 18.87 -9.97 -6.40
N ASP A 134 19.50 -9.59 -5.29
CA ASP A 134 19.69 -10.47 -4.13
C ASP A 134 18.34 -10.88 -3.51
N ARG A 135 18.06 -12.19 -3.54
CA ARG A 135 16.78 -12.75 -3.11
C ARG A 135 16.52 -12.57 -1.61
N ASP A 136 17.57 -12.66 -0.79
CA ASP A 136 17.44 -12.52 0.66
C ASP A 136 17.06 -11.08 1.03
N ARG A 137 17.72 -10.08 0.40
CA ARG A 137 17.36 -8.67 0.56
C ARG A 137 15.94 -8.38 0.05
N LEU A 138 15.56 -8.90 -1.12
CA LEU A 138 14.22 -8.74 -1.67
C LEU A 138 13.15 -9.26 -0.69
N LEU A 139 13.30 -10.50 -0.21
CA LEU A 139 12.35 -11.11 0.71
C LEU A 139 12.33 -10.41 2.07
N ALA A 140 13.48 -9.95 2.57
CA ALA A 140 13.56 -9.19 3.82
C ALA A 140 12.75 -7.88 3.72
N THR A 141 13.00 -7.07 2.69
CA THR A 141 12.27 -5.82 2.47
C THR A 141 10.77 -6.04 2.30
N LEU A 142 10.35 -7.00 1.47
CA LEU A 142 8.93 -7.29 1.28
C LEU A 142 8.26 -7.82 2.56
N SER A 143 8.98 -8.61 3.37
CA SER A 143 8.44 -9.15 4.62
C SER A 143 8.26 -8.09 5.70
N GLU A 144 9.16 -7.11 5.74
CA GLU A 144 9.03 -5.93 6.61
C GLU A 144 7.82 -5.10 6.21
N ILE A 145 7.68 -4.76 4.91
CA ILE A 145 6.50 -4.04 4.39
C ILE A 145 5.21 -4.80 4.72
N ARG A 146 5.15 -6.11 4.44
CA ARG A 146 3.97 -6.93 4.79
C ARG A 146 3.61 -6.87 6.27
N GLU A 147 4.61 -6.81 7.15
CA GLU A 147 4.34 -6.75 8.60
C GLU A 147 3.84 -5.38 9.03
N GLU A 148 4.39 -4.30 8.46
CA GLU A 148 3.95 -2.92 8.64
C GLU A 148 2.47 -2.78 8.20
N GLU A 149 2.12 -3.26 7.00
CA GLU A 149 0.74 -3.34 6.50
C GLU A 149 -0.21 -4.15 7.40
N ARG A 150 0.31 -5.25 7.99
CA ARG A 150 -0.47 -6.07 8.94
C ARG A 150 -0.75 -5.30 10.23
N GLU A 151 0.17 -4.43 10.65
CA GLU A 151 -0.01 -3.54 11.78
C GLU A 151 -1.00 -2.43 11.44
N GLY A 152 -0.91 -1.81 10.25
CA GLY A 152 -1.90 -0.84 9.73
C GLY A 152 -3.34 -1.39 9.75
N VAL A 153 -3.58 -2.59 9.19
CA VAL A 153 -4.90 -3.27 9.26
C VAL A 153 -5.41 -3.39 10.71
N LYS A 154 -4.52 -3.75 11.62
CA LYS A 154 -4.86 -3.95 13.03
C LYS A 154 -5.23 -2.62 13.70
N GLU A 155 -4.47 -1.57 13.46
CA GLU A 155 -4.71 -0.24 14.03
C GLU A 155 -6.04 0.35 13.57
N VAL A 156 -6.35 0.28 12.26
CA VAL A 156 -7.64 0.71 11.74
C VAL A 156 -8.78 -0.06 12.41
N THR A 157 -8.63 -1.39 12.52
CA THR A 157 -9.63 -2.26 13.17
C THR A 157 -9.84 -1.88 14.63
N GLU A 158 -8.77 -1.64 15.39
CA GLU A 158 -8.86 -1.25 16.80
C GLU A 158 -9.58 0.10 16.98
N ILE A 159 -9.35 1.07 16.08
CA ILE A 159 -10.07 2.35 16.09
C ILE A 159 -11.55 2.15 15.79
N MET A 160 -11.89 1.33 14.78
CA MET A 160 -13.28 1.02 14.45
C MET A 160 -14.02 0.32 15.61
N GLU A 161 -13.37 -0.61 16.30
CA GLU A 161 -13.93 -1.30 17.47
C GLU A 161 -14.18 -0.36 18.65
N GLN A 162 -13.30 0.63 18.88
CA GLN A 162 -13.47 1.61 19.95
C GLN A 162 -14.61 2.60 19.70
N ARG A 163 -15.00 2.78 18.43
CA ARG A 163 -16.08 3.68 18.01
C ARG A 163 -17.47 3.02 17.95
N ALA A 164 -17.54 1.69 17.95
CA ALA A 164 -18.77 0.88 17.85
C ALA A 164 -19.59 0.79 19.16
#